data_AF-A0A6L6LRI1-F1
#
_entry.id   AF-A0A6L6LRI1-F1
#
_cell.length_a   1.000
_cell.length_b   1.000
_cell.length_c   1.000
_cell.angle_alpha   90.00
_cell.angle_beta   90.00
_cell.angle_gamma   90.00
#
_symmetry.space_group_name_H-M   'P 1'
#
loop_
_entity.id
_entity.type
_entity.pdbx_description
1 polymer ?
#
loop_
_entity_poly.entity_id
_entity_poly.type
_entity_poly.pdbx_seq_one_letter_code
_entity_poly.pdbx_strand_id
1 'polypeptide(L)'
;MRTEAAGKAGEEYARIRTEYRADAWLYRTVTTKELTGERKPEIGPASEISPGDSVAEAQAALYYVSVDTQGEIGWASGTFRKAGCPCN
;
A
#
# COMPACT_ATOMS: atom_id res chain seq x y z
N MET A 1 16.51 -8.22 -20.26
CA MET A 1 17.92 -8.33 -19.84
C MET A 1 18.07 -7.61 -18.51
N ARG A 2 18.37 -8.32 -17.42
CA ARG A 2 18.61 -7.72 -16.10
C ARG A 2 20.09 -7.32 -16.07
N THR A 3 20.38 -6.05 -15.79
CA THR A 3 21.76 -5.59 -15.70
C THR A 3 22.37 -6.02 -14.37
N GLU A 4 23.69 -6.17 -14.30
CA GLU A 4 24.41 -6.49 -13.06
C GLU A 4 24.09 -5.47 -11.95
N ALA A 5 24.00 -4.20 -12.31
CA ALA A 5 23.61 -3.13 -11.39
C ALA A 5 22.19 -3.33 -10.80
N ALA A 6 21.22 -3.74 -11.63
CA ALA A 6 19.88 -4.06 -11.15
C ALA A 6 19.84 -5.33 -10.28
N GLY A 7 20.78 -6.27 -10.49
CA GLY A 7 20.98 -7.43 -9.63
C GLY A 7 21.43 -7.01 -8.23
N LYS A 8 22.55 -6.29 -8.14
CA LYS A 8 23.13 -5.80 -6.88
C LYS A 8 22.16 -4.93 -6.06
N ALA A 9 21.43 -4.04 -6.73
CA ALA A 9 20.40 -3.22 -6.05
C ALA A 9 19.26 -4.08 -5.48
N GLY A 10 18.87 -5.15 -6.18
CA GLY A 10 17.85 -6.09 -5.70
C GLY A 10 18.32 -6.90 -4.48
N GLU A 11 19.58 -7.31 -4.46
CA GLU A 11 20.19 -8.03 -3.33
C GLU A 11 20.25 -7.17 -2.07
N GLU A 12 20.71 -5.92 -2.18
CA GLU A 12 20.74 -5.00 -1.04
C GLU A 12 19.33 -4.66 -0.53
N TYR A 13 18.38 -4.47 -1.44
CA TYR A 13 16.98 -4.28 -1.05
C TYR A 13 16.43 -5.47 -0.26
N ALA A 14 16.70 -6.70 -0.73
CA ALA A 14 16.27 -7.92 -0.05
C ALA A 14 16.94 -8.08 1.34
N ARG A 15 18.23 -7.73 1.43
CA ARG A 15 19.00 -7.75 2.69
C ARG A 15 18.40 -6.78 3.70
N ILE A 16 18.22 -5.50 3.33
CA ILE A 16 17.61 -4.47 4.20
C ILE A 16 16.21 -4.90 4.64
N ARG A 17 15.38 -5.39 3.71
CA ARG A 17 14.02 -5.82 4.04
C ARG A 17 14.01 -6.93 5.09
N THR A 18 14.93 -7.87 4.99
CA THR A 18 15.04 -9.02 5.91
C THR A 18 15.61 -8.59 7.26
N GLU A 19 16.72 -7.86 7.27
CA GLU A 19 17.41 -7.47 8.51
C GLU A 19 16.55 -6.58 9.41
N TYR A 20 15.82 -5.63 8.82
CA TYR A 20 14.96 -4.71 9.54
C TYR A 20 13.54 -5.24 9.78
N ARG A 21 13.23 -6.46 9.30
CA ARG A 21 11.86 -7.01 9.32
C ARG A 21 10.85 -6.01 8.76
N ALA A 22 11.17 -5.47 7.59
CA ALA A 22 10.36 -4.46 6.95
C ALA A 22 9.10 -5.10 6.35
N ASP A 23 8.07 -5.20 7.19
CA ASP A 23 6.77 -5.79 6.87
C ASP A 23 5.77 -4.75 6.35
N ALA A 24 6.24 -3.57 5.92
CA ALA A 24 5.41 -2.51 5.36
C ALA A 24 6.08 -1.80 4.18
N TRP A 25 5.27 -1.36 3.22
CA TRP A 25 5.61 -0.29 2.28
C TRP A 25 4.91 0.98 2.67
N LEU A 26 5.64 2.09 2.64
CA LEU A 26 5.12 3.42 2.94
C LEU A 26 5.16 4.28 1.69
N TYR A 27 4.03 4.86 1.33
CA TYR A 27 3.92 5.84 0.26
C TYR A 27 3.22 7.10 0.74
N ARG A 28 3.41 8.21 0.01
CA ARG A 28 2.66 9.45 0.25
C ARG A 28 1.38 9.48 -0.58
N THR A 29 0.54 10.46 -0.30
CA THR A 29 -0.73 10.73 -0.99
C THR A 29 -0.62 10.63 -2.51
N VAL A 30 0.32 11.35 -3.14
CA VAL A 30 0.43 11.42 -4.62
C VAL A 30 0.57 10.03 -5.23
N THR A 31 1.58 9.26 -4.80
CA THR A 31 1.80 7.91 -5.34
C THR A 31 0.64 6.97 -5.06
N THR A 32 -0.04 7.12 -3.92
CA THR A 32 -1.17 6.26 -3.58
C THR A 32 -2.42 6.59 -4.38
N LYS A 33 -2.64 7.87 -4.70
CA LYS A 33 -3.71 8.29 -5.62
C LYS A 33 -3.51 7.69 -7.01
N GLU A 34 -2.29 7.72 -7.53
CA GLU A 34 -1.97 7.07 -8.82
C GLU A 34 -2.26 5.55 -8.76
N LEU A 35 -1.87 4.87 -7.68
CA LEU A 35 -2.07 3.42 -7.51
C LEU A 35 -3.52 3.01 -7.25
N THR A 36 -4.34 3.90 -6.71
CA THR A 36 -5.78 3.69 -6.50
C THR A 36 -6.63 4.14 -7.70
N GLY A 37 -6.00 4.67 -8.75
CA GLY A 37 -6.68 5.20 -9.94
C GLY A 37 -7.42 6.50 -9.66
N GLU A 38 -6.86 7.38 -8.83
CA GLU A 38 -7.42 8.67 -8.41
C GLU A 38 -8.79 8.56 -7.73
N ARG A 39 -9.06 7.42 -7.08
CA ARG A 39 -10.30 7.22 -6.35
C ARG A 39 -10.38 8.19 -5.17
N LYS A 40 -11.53 8.86 -5.05
CA LYS A 40 -11.85 9.74 -3.92
C LYS A 40 -12.52 8.96 -2.79
N PRO A 41 -12.32 9.37 -1.52
CA PRO A 41 -13.03 8.75 -0.41
C PRO A 41 -14.54 8.97 -0.50
N GLU A 42 -15.29 7.96 -0.08
CA GLU A 42 -16.74 8.05 0.05
C GLU A 42 -17.08 8.70 1.39
N ILE A 43 -17.64 9.92 1.36
CA ILE A 43 -17.99 10.68 2.55
C ILE A 43 -19.45 10.38 2.91
N GLY A 44 -19.67 9.57 3.94
CA GLY A 44 -20.98 9.32 4.55
C GLY A 44 -21.41 10.41 5.54
N PRO A 45 -22.67 10.38 6.02
CA PRO A 45 -23.10 11.27 7.11
C PRO A 45 -22.25 11.03 8.38
N ALA A 46 -21.97 12.09 9.12
CA ALA A 46 -21.09 12.07 10.30
C ALA A 46 -21.70 11.28 11.46
N SER A 47 -21.59 9.96 11.46
CA SER A 47 -21.87 9.12 12.62
C SER A 47 -21.04 7.84 12.56
N GLU A 48 -20.53 7.44 13.74
CA GLU A 48 -19.80 6.22 14.11
C GLU A 48 -19.36 5.32 12.96
N ILE A 49 -18.05 5.33 12.65
CA ILE A 49 -17.36 4.42 11.71
C ILE A 49 -18.23 4.13 10.50
N SER A 50 -18.09 4.96 9.46
CA SER A 50 -18.80 4.74 8.20
C SER A 50 -18.66 3.26 7.84
N PRO A 51 -19.74 2.52 7.53
CA PRO A 51 -19.67 1.10 7.19
C PRO A 51 -18.75 0.79 5.97
N GLY A 52 -18.16 1.82 5.35
CA GLY A 52 -17.12 1.75 4.33
C GLY A 52 -15.66 1.81 4.83
N ASP A 53 -15.40 1.93 6.14
CA ASP A 53 -14.01 1.93 6.64
C ASP A 53 -13.40 0.52 6.51
N SER A 54 -12.42 0.44 5.62
CA SER A 54 -11.70 -0.78 5.31
C SER A 54 -10.66 -1.11 6.38
N VAL A 55 -10.86 -2.20 7.12
CA VAL A 55 -9.91 -2.66 8.13
C VAL A 55 -8.86 -3.57 7.48
N ALA A 56 -7.58 -3.27 7.71
CA ALA A 56 -6.49 -4.15 7.29
C ALA A 56 -6.47 -5.44 8.13
N GLU A 57 -6.04 -6.54 7.52
CA GLU A 57 -5.86 -7.80 8.23
C GLU A 57 -4.81 -7.67 9.35
N ALA A 58 -5.14 -8.17 10.56
CA ALA A 58 -4.31 -7.99 11.75
C ALA A 58 -2.94 -8.71 11.71
N GLN A 59 -2.78 -9.71 10.83
CA GLN A 59 -1.56 -10.52 10.71
C GLN A 59 -1.11 -10.64 9.25
N ALA A 60 -1.29 -9.57 8.47
CA ALA A 60 -0.82 -9.55 7.09
C ALA A 60 0.71 -9.72 7.01
N ALA A 61 1.17 -10.50 6.03
CA ALA A 61 2.61 -10.66 5.76
C ALA A 61 3.29 -9.38 5.25
N LEU A 62 2.50 -8.40 4.79
CA LEU A 62 2.96 -7.10 4.32
C LEU A 62 1.83 -6.07 4.39
N TYR A 63 2.09 -4.92 4.99
CA TYR A 63 1.17 -3.79 5.02
C TYR A 63 1.49 -2.78 3.92
N TYR A 64 0.47 -2.31 3.21
CA TYR A 64 0.55 -1.10 2.42
C TYR A 64 0.10 0.06 3.30
N VAL A 65 0.99 1.01 3.57
CA VAL A 65 0.72 2.19 4.40
C VAL A 65 0.79 3.43 3.52
N SER A 66 -0.20 4.31 3.65
CA SER A 66 -0.16 5.63 3.02
C SER A 66 -0.29 6.74 4.05
N VAL A 67 0.51 7.79 3.89
CA VAL A 67 0.40 9.02 4.68
C VAL A 67 -0.44 10.01 3.90
N ASP A 68 -1.62 10.31 4.44
CA ASP A 68 -2.59 11.20 3.82
C ASP A 68 -3.17 12.17 4.85
N THR A 69 -2.57 13.36 4.92
CA THR A 69 -2.93 14.37 5.92
C THR A 69 -4.21 15.11 5.58
N GLN A 70 -4.70 15.00 4.34
CA GLN A 70 -5.88 15.71 3.86
C GLN A 70 -7.08 14.77 3.64
N GLY A 71 -6.91 13.46 3.82
CA GLY A 71 -7.97 12.48 3.63
C GLY A 71 -8.43 12.41 2.18
N GLU A 72 -7.51 12.49 1.22
CA GLU A 72 -7.80 12.47 -0.22
C GLU A 72 -7.83 11.06 -0.83
N ILE A 73 -7.33 10.04 -0.13
CA ILE A 73 -7.23 8.68 -0.67
C ILE A 73 -8.54 7.92 -0.45
N GLY A 74 -9.17 7.49 -1.55
CA GLY A 74 -10.28 6.56 -1.50
C GLY A 74 -9.81 5.12 -1.55
N TRP A 75 -9.70 4.45 -0.41
CA TRP A 75 -9.52 3.00 -0.37
C TRP A 75 -10.83 2.29 -0.70
N ALA A 76 -10.75 1.23 -1.51
CA ALA A 76 -11.91 0.38 -1.85
C ALA A 76 -12.00 -0.90 -0.99
N SER A 77 -10.90 -1.27 -0.33
CA SER A 77 -10.78 -2.50 0.47
C SER A 77 -9.59 -2.37 1.44
N GLY A 78 -9.61 -3.16 2.52
CA GLY A 78 -8.49 -3.31 3.46
C GLY A 78 -7.31 -4.07 2.85
N THR A 79 -7.46 -4.61 1.63
CA THR A 79 -6.40 -5.26 0.87
C THR A 79 -6.18 -4.51 -0.45
N PHE A 80 -4.96 -4.04 -0.68
CA PHE A 80 -4.57 -3.49 -1.97
C PHE A 80 -4.08 -4.59 -2.91
N ARG A 81 -4.66 -4.68 -4.12
CA ARG A 81 -4.24 -5.61 -5.16
C ARG A 81 -3.80 -4.83 -6.40
N LYS A 82 -2.50 -4.91 -6.73
CA LYS A 82 -1.97 -4.33 -7.96
C LYS A 82 -2.26 -5.24 -9.15
N ALA A 83 -2.91 -4.70 -10.18
CA ALA A 83 -3.14 -5.41 -11.43
C ALA A 83 -1.82 -5.94 -12.02
N GLY A 84 -1.83 -7.17 -12.53
CA GLY A 84 -0.66 -7.83 -13.10
C GLY A 84 0.32 -8.43 -12.08
N CYS A 85 0.04 -8.32 -10.78
CA CYS A 85 0.72 -9.12 -9.77
C CYS A 85 -0.05 -10.44 -9.58
N PRO A 86 0.51 -11.61 -9.94
CA PRO A 86 -0.19 -12.88 -9.75
C PRO A 86 -0.48 -13.08 -8.27
N CYS A 87 -1.75 -13.38 -7.97
CA CYS A 87 -2.13 -13.91 -6.67
C CYS A 87 -1.67 -15.37 -6.66
N ASN A 88 -1.07 -15.84 -5.56
CA ASN A 88 -1.13 -17.26 -5.26
C ASN A 88 -2.57 -17.64 -4.92
#